data_AF-L9VF07-F1
#
_entry.id   AF-L9VF07-F1
#
_cell.length_a   1.000
_cell.length_b   1.000
_cell.length_c   1.000
_cell.angle_alpha   90.00
_cell.angle_beta   90.00
_cell.angle_gamma   90.00
#
_symmetry.space_group_name_H-M   'P 1'
#
loop_
_entity.id
_entity.type
_entity.pdbx_description
1 polymer ?
#
loop_
_entity_poly.entity_id
_entity_poly.type
_entity_poly.pdbx_seq_one_letter_code
_entity_poly.pdbx_strand_id
1 'polypeptide(L)'
;MRLARSLVNCGGFDRDDFVTRLVEWYEEQPFGIGGTTTEALRRIRDGVPPEDASRRARETKPPGKKATNGSVMRCAPIAVPYATDREELQRVSRTSSRVTHCDPRCVHGCSVLNLTLAYILTGSDRPLQAALDDLPATAPQELRHHLDPVPDEIDPTDIVPANDAVETLRAALYHGLTASDAETAIVMAVNEGGDADTVGAVTGAIAGARFGVSDVPDRWVATVEYRTELEQLGEQLANLRSGHCEAGDDRNDRS
;
A
#
# COMPACT_ATOMS: atom_id res chain seq x y z
N MET A 1 -5.83 -2.74 -9.03
CA MET A 1 -6.98 -1.91 -9.48
C MET A 1 -8.26 -2.07 -8.64
N ARG A 2 -8.65 -3.26 -8.16
CA ARG A 2 -9.92 -3.48 -7.43
C ARG A 2 -10.18 -2.50 -6.27
N LEU A 3 -9.14 -2.21 -5.48
CA LEU A 3 -9.22 -1.23 -4.38
C LEU A 3 -9.50 0.20 -4.86
N ALA A 4 -8.79 0.67 -5.89
CA ALA A 4 -8.99 2.01 -6.45
C ALA A 4 -10.41 2.17 -7.03
N ARG A 5 -10.88 1.18 -7.79
CA ARG A 5 -12.27 1.14 -8.31
C ARG A 5 -13.29 1.22 -7.18
N SER A 6 -13.08 0.47 -6.09
CA SER A 6 -13.96 0.48 -4.91
C SER A 6 -14.03 1.87 -4.26
N LEU A 7 -12.86 2.47 -3.99
CA LEU A 7 -12.74 3.81 -3.41
C LEU A 7 -13.49 4.86 -4.25
N VAL A 8 -13.29 4.85 -5.57
CA VAL A 8 -13.95 5.78 -6.48
C VAL A 8 -15.46 5.55 -6.51
N ASN A 9 -15.90 4.32 -6.75
CA ASN A 9 -17.33 4.02 -6.93
C ASN A 9 -18.15 4.25 -5.66
N CYS A 10 -17.55 4.04 -4.48
CA CYS A 10 -18.23 4.22 -3.21
C CYS A 10 -18.01 5.62 -2.60
N GLY A 11 -17.21 6.49 -3.24
CA GLY A 11 -16.85 7.81 -2.70
C GLY A 11 -15.99 7.75 -1.43
N GLY A 12 -15.36 6.62 -1.16
CA GLY A 12 -14.64 6.32 0.08
C GLY A 12 -14.45 4.81 0.25
N PHE A 13 -13.84 4.39 1.36
CA PHE A 13 -13.60 2.97 1.62
C PHE A 13 -14.86 2.25 2.10
N ASP A 14 -15.47 1.50 1.20
CA ASP A 14 -16.47 0.49 1.53
C ASP A 14 -15.81 -0.89 1.57
N ARG A 15 -15.86 -1.51 2.75
CA ARG A 15 -15.22 -2.80 2.96
C ARG A 15 -15.91 -3.93 2.18
N ASP A 16 -17.23 -3.92 2.10
CA ASP A 16 -18.00 -5.03 1.54
C ASP A 16 -17.94 -5.01 0.01
N ASP A 17 -17.98 -3.83 -0.62
CA ASP A 17 -17.69 -3.66 -2.04
C ASP A 17 -16.24 -4.08 -2.35
N PHE A 18 -15.27 -3.69 -1.54
CA PHE A 18 -13.88 -4.11 -1.73
C PHE A 18 -13.72 -5.64 -1.64
N VAL A 19 -14.33 -6.28 -0.65
CA VAL A 19 -14.33 -7.75 -0.49
C VAL A 19 -14.96 -8.42 -1.70
N THR A 20 -16.13 -7.93 -2.14
CA THR A 20 -16.85 -8.44 -3.33
C THR A 20 -15.95 -8.42 -4.55
N ARG A 21 -15.31 -7.28 -4.84
CA ARG A 21 -14.40 -7.13 -5.98
C ARG A 21 -13.15 -8.00 -5.90
N LEU A 22 -12.66 -8.31 -4.70
CA LEU A 22 -11.54 -9.23 -4.53
C LEU A 22 -11.97 -10.67 -4.80
N VAL A 23 -13.18 -11.08 -4.38
CA VAL A 23 -13.72 -12.41 -4.68
C VAL A 23 -13.98 -12.57 -6.18
N GLU A 24 -14.60 -11.59 -6.83
CA GLU A 24 -14.77 -11.57 -8.29
C GLU A 24 -13.43 -11.74 -9.01
N TRP A 25 -12.43 -10.94 -8.62
CA TRP A 25 -11.08 -11.06 -9.17
C TRP A 25 -10.45 -12.42 -8.93
N TYR A 26 -10.67 -13.05 -7.77
CA TYR A 26 -10.20 -14.40 -7.48
C TYR A 26 -10.87 -15.45 -8.38
N GLU A 27 -12.16 -15.30 -8.66
CA GLU A 27 -12.92 -16.20 -9.52
C GLU A 27 -12.50 -16.11 -10.99
N GLU A 28 -11.99 -14.96 -11.43
CA GLU A 28 -11.34 -14.77 -12.74
C GLU A 28 -10.04 -15.59 -12.92
N GLN A 29 -9.56 -16.29 -11.88
CA GLN A 29 -8.32 -17.09 -11.87
C GLN A 29 -7.09 -16.28 -12.34
N PRO A 30 -6.75 -15.19 -11.62
CA PRO A 30 -5.76 -14.23 -12.07
C PRO A 30 -4.36 -14.83 -11.97
N PHE A 31 -3.52 -14.53 -12.95
CA PHE A 31 -2.10 -14.87 -12.91
C PHE A 31 -1.42 -14.17 -11.72
N GLY A 32 -0.47 -14.86 -11.07
CA GLY A 32 0.36 -14.28 -10.00
C GLY A 32 -0.29 -14.14 -8.63
N ILE A 33 -1.50 -14.67 -8.39
CA ILE A 33 -2.12 -14.61 -7.06
C ILE A 33 -1.33 -15.41 -6.00
N GLY A 34 -0.86 -14.71 -4.96
CA GLY A 34 -0.09 -15.30 -3.87
C GLY A 34 -0.92 -16.22 -2.98
N GLY A 35 -0.28 -17.28 -2.46
CA GLY A 35 -0.98 -18.33 -1.69
C GLY A 35 -1.62 -17.89 -0.37
N THR A 36 -1.27 -16.73 0.21
CA THR A 36 -2.00 -16.17 1.37
C THR A 36 -3.34 -15.59 0.90
N THR A 37 -3.31 -14.81 -0.18
CA THR A 37 -4.49 -14.20 -0.80
C THR A 37 -5.45 -15.27 -1.33
N THR A 38 -4.94 -16.27 -2.06
CA THR A 38 -5.74 -17.42 -2.54
C THR A 38 -6.51 -18.08 -1.41
N GLU A 39 -5.83 -18.34 -0.30
CA GLU A 39 -6.40 -19.12 0.80
C GLU A 39 -7.38 -18.31 1.66
N ALA A 40 -7.17 -16.98 1.76
CA ALA A 40 -8.15 -16.07 2.35
C ALA A 40 -9.40 -15.92 1.45
N LEU A 41 -9.23 -15.61 0.16
CA LEU A 41 -10.35 -15.36 -0.76
C LEU A 41 -11.19 -16.61 -1.03
N ARG A 42 -10.57 -17.79 -1.10
CA ARG A 42 -11.29 -19.07 -1.17
C ARG A 42 -12.27 -19.23 0.00
N ARG A 43 -11.82 -18.94 1.23
CA ARG A 43 -12.66 -19.03 2.42
C ARG A 43 -13.77 -17.98 2.44
N ILE A 44 -13.47 -16.77 2.00
CA ILE A 44 -14.47 -15.69 1.91
C ILE A 44 -15.57 -16.09 0.92
N ARG A 45 -15.19 -16.58 -0.26
CA ARG A 45 -16.13 -17.14 -1.25
C ARG A 45 -16.99 -18.27 -0.65
N ASP A 46 -16.37 -19.13 0.18
CA ASP A 46 -17.05 -20.23 0.86
C ASP A 46 -17.89 -19.77 2.09
N GLY A 47 -18.09 -18.46 2.28
CA GLY A 47 -18.97 -17.88 3.31
C GLY A 47 -18.32 -17.58 4.65
N VAL A 48 -16.99 -17.71 4.78
CA VAL A 48 -16.27 -17.36 6.02
C VAL A 48 -16.08 -15.83 6.09
N PRO A 49 -16.40 -15.17 7.23
CA PRO A 49 -16.14 -13.74 7.39
C PRO A 49 -14.67 -13.37 7.11
N PRO A 50 -14.37 -12.21 6.49
CA PRO A 50 -13.01 -11.88 6.03
C PRO A 50 -11.91 -11.95 7.10
N GLU A 51 -12.14 -11.46 8.33
CA GLU A 51 -11.13 -11.54 9.39
C GLU A 51 -10.81 -12.98 9.78
N ASP A 52 -11.83 -13.82 9.86
CA ASP A 52 -11.69 -15.24 10.17
C ASP A 52 -10.99 -15.97 9.03
N ALA A 53 -11.33 -15.64 7.79
CA ALA A 53 -10.70 -16.19 6.60
C ALA A 53 -9.20 -15.84 6.56
N SER A 54 -8.86 -14.57 6.78
CA SER A 54 -7.46 -14.13 6.81
C SER A 54 -6.68 -14.74 7.98
N ARG A 55 -7.28 -14.82 9.17
CA ARG A 55 -6.66 -15.47 10.35
C ARG A 55 -6.35 -16.94 10.08
N ARG A 56 -7.32 -17.69 9.56
CA ARG A 56 -7.13 -19.10 9.21
C ARG A 56 -6.10 -19.26 8.09
N ALA A 57 -6.13 -18.39 7.06
CA ALA A 57 -5.13 -18.41 5.99
C ALA A 57 -3.70 -18.21 6.54
N ARG A 58 -3.52 -17.27 7.47
CA ARG A 58 -2.24 -17.04 8.16
C ARG A 58 -1.80 -18.26 8.99
N GLU A 59 -2.72 -18.92 9.68
CA GLU A 59 -2.43 -20.11 10.50
C GLU A 59 -1.93 -21.30 9.66
N THR A 60 -2.32 -21.39 8.39
CA THR A 60 -1.78 -22.42 7.47
C THR A 60 -0.32 -22.20 7.07
N LYS A 61 0.24 -21.01 7.31
CA LYS A 61 1.61 -20.69 6.91
C LYS A 61 2.62 -21.16 7.95
N PRO A 62 3.78 -21.69 7.50
CA PRO A 62 4.86 -22.04 8.41
C PRO A 62 5.34 -20.80 9.18
N PRO A 63 5.94 -20.98 10.37
CA PRO A 63 6.65 -19.92 11.06
C PRO A 63 7.60 -19.16 10.11
N GLY A 64 7.63 -17.84 10.20
CA GLY A 64 8.42 -16.97 9.31
C GLY A 64 7.73 -16.56 8.00
N LYS A 65 6.72 -17.29 7.50
CA LYS A 65 6.00 -16.94 6.24
C LYS A 65 4.61 -16.33 6.47
N LYS A 66 4.38 -15.80 7.67
CA LYS A 66 3.05 -15.28 8.08
C LYS A 66 2.79 -13.85 7.62
N ALA A 67 3.83 -13.08 7.32
CA ALA A 67 3.73 -11.68 6.93
C ALA A 67 4.05 -11.44 5.44
N THR A 68 3.41 -12.17 4.53
CA THR A 68 3.58 -11.94 3.09
C THR A 68 3.14 -10.53 2.68
N ASN A 69 3.73 -9.98 1.62
CA ASN A 69 3.59 -8.57 1.21
C ASN A 69 2.31 -8.24 0.41
N GLY A 70 1.45 -9.22 0.09
CA GLY A 70 0.34 -9.06 -0.85
C GLY A 70 -0.76 -8.04 -0.46
N SER A 71 -0.79 -7.56 0.78
CA SER A 71 -1.63 -6.41 1.15
C SER A 71 -0.93 -5.06 0.96
N VAL A 72 0.38 -5.00 1.23
CA VAL A 72 1.22 -3.80 1.04
C VAL A 72 1.30 -3.43 -0.44
N MET A 73 1.50 -4.43 -1.32
CA MET A 73 1.64 -4.21 -2.78
C MET A 73 0.45 -3.48 -3.43
N ARG A 74 -0.72 -3.46 -2.77
CA ARG A 74 -1.97 -2.94 -3.34
C ARG A 74 -2.56 -1.76 -2.59
N CYS A 75 -1.99 -1.35 -1.45
CA CYS A 75 -2.67 -0.41 -0.54
C CYS A 75 -2.48 1.07 -0.90
N ALA A 76 -1.50 1.42 -1.75
CA ALA A 76 -1.16 2.79 -2.12
C ALA A 76 -2.34 3.68 -2.57
N PRO A 77 -3.37 3.19 -3.31
CA PRO A 77 -4.52 4.03 -3.70
C PRO A 77 -5.26 4.67 -2.52
N ILE A 78 -5.15 4.13 -1.31
CA ILE A 78 -5.76 4.70 -0.09
C ILE A 78 -5.09 6.03 0.29
N ALA A 79 -3.79 6.18 0.04
CA ALA A 79 -3.05 7.36 0.47
C ALA A 79 -3.55 8.67 -0.18
N VAL A 80 -4.07 8.58 -1.41
CA VAL A 80 -4.47 9.75 -2.21
C VAL A 80 -5.71 10.46 -1.64
N PRO A 81 -6.88 9.81 -1.50
CA PRO A 81 -8.09 10.47 -1.00
C PRO A 81 -8.00 10.84 0.49
N TYR A 82 -7.24 10.07 1.29
CA TYR A 82 -7.12 10.28 2.73
C TYR A 82 -5.84 11.03 3.14
N ALA A 83 -5.19 11.74 2.21
CA ALA A 83 -3.86 12.29 2.46
C ALA A 83 -3.79 13.29 3.62
N THR A 84 -4.90 13.94 3.95
CA THR A 84 -5.00 14.95 5.03
C THR A 84 -5.71 14.43 6.29
N ASP A 85 -6.30 13.23 6.24
CA ASP A 85 -6.94 12.57 7.38
C ASP A 85 -6.15 11.33 7.78
N ARG A 86 -5.12 11.53 8.62
CA ARG A 86 -4.15 10.49 9.01
C ARG A 86 -4.81 9.37 9.81
N GLU A 87 -5.79 9.69 10.66
CA GLU A 87 -6.48 8.70 11.47
C GLU A 87 -7.31 7.77 10.60
N GLU A 88 -8.09 8.34 9.68
CA GLU A 88 -8.93 7.56 8.77
C GLU A 88 -8.08 6.78 7.77
N LEU A 89 -7.02 7.38 7.22
CA LEU A 89 -6.04 6.70 6.35
C LEU A 89 -5.50 5.44 7.03
N GLN A 90 -5.10 5.55 8.29
CA GLN A 90 -4.61 4.43 9.07
C GLN A 90 -5.71 3.38 9.32
N ARG A 91 -6.94 3.80 9.67
CA ARG A 91 -8.08 2.89 9.86
C ARG A 91 -8.39 2.10 8.59
N VAL A 92 -8.46 2.77 7.44
CA VAL A 92 -8.74 2.18 6.12
C VAL A 92 -7.59 1.25 5.70
N SER A 93 -6.33 1.68 5.84
CA SER A 93 -5.15 0.87 5.52
C SER A 93 -5.14 -0.46 6.28
N ARG A 94 -5.39 -0.41 7.60
CA ARG A 94 -5.44 -1.61 8.43
C ARG A 94 -6.63 -2.49 8.09
N THR A 95 -7.80 -1.92 7.83
CA THR A 95 -9.02 -2.67 7.49
C THR A 95 -8.85 -3.39 6.14
N SER A 96 -8.36 -2.68 5.11
CA SER A 96 -8.09 -3.24 3.79
C SER A 96 -7.05 -4.37 3.82
N SER A 97 -6.01 -4.23 4.65
CA SER A 97 -5.02 -5.28 4.85
C SER A 97 -5.64 -6.55 5.45
N ARG A 98 -6.41 -6.41 6.54
CA ARG A 98 -7.03 -7.54 7.27
C ARG A 98 -7.99 -8.39 6.46
N VAL A 99 -8.51 -7.89 5.34
CA VAL A 99 -9.34 -8.69 4.41
C VAL A 99 -8.60 -9.94 3.94
N THR A 100 -7.29 -9.85 3.66
CA THR A 100 -6.51 -11.03 3.23
C THR A 100 -5.26 -11.29 4.06
N HIS A 101 -4.69 -10.27 4.71
CA HIS A 101 -3.50 -10.38 5.55
C HIS A 101 -3.73 -9.77 6.94
N CYS A 102 -3.93 -10.62 7.95
CA CYS A 102 -4.16 -10.17 9.33
C CYS A 102 -2.90 -10.14 10.20
N ASP A 103 -1.72 -10.50 9.67
CA ASP A 103 -0.48 -10.41 10.43
C ASP A 103 -0.20 -8.93 10.77
N PRO A 104 0.07 -8.59 12.04
CA PRO A 104 0.29 -7.20 12.45
C PRO A 104 1.35 -6.47 11.62
N ARG A 105 2.38 -7.16 11.13
CA ARG A 105 3.41 -6.56 10.27
C ARG A 105 2.86 -6.15 8.90
N CYS A 106 1.97 -6.94 8.30
CA CYS A 106 1.25 -6.56 7.07
C CYS A 106 0.29 -5.39 7.32
N VAL A 107 -0.48 -5.47 8.41
CA VAL A 107 -1.54 -4.52 8.75
C VAL A 107 -0.97 -3.13 9.03
N HIS A 108 0.06 -3.06 9.87
CA HIS A 108 0.74 -1.80 10.16
C HIS A 108 1.69 -1.40 9.04
N GLY A 109 2.27 -2.34 8.29
CA GLY A 109 3.06 -2.03 7.09
C GLY A 109 2.25 -1.30 6.01
N CYS A 110 0.98 -1.67 5.79
CA CYS A 110 0.08 -0.91 4.92
C CYS A 110 -0.16 0.52 5.44
N SER A 111 -0.21 0.69 6.77
CA SER A 111 -0.36 2.02 7.39
C SER A 111 0.90 2.85 7.21
N VAL A 112 2.09 2.26 7.38
CA VAL A 112 3.37 2.95 7.15
C VAL A 112 3.47 3.43 5.71
N LEU A 113 3.26 2.54 4.72
CA LEU A 113 3.34 2.93 3.31
C LEU A 113 2.40 4.09 3.01
N ASN A 114 1.12 3.96 3.39
CA ASN A 114 0.14 4.99 3.08
C ASN A 114 0.39 6.30 3.84
N LEU A 115 0.87 6.26 5.09
CA LEU A 115 1.26 7.46 5.82
C LEU A 115 2.46 8.13 5.16
N THR A 116 3.49 7.37 4.79
CA THR A 116 4.67 7.90 4.08
C THR A 116 4.28 8.57 2.78
N LEU A 117 3.48 7.90 1.94
CA LEU A 117 2.95 8.47 0.70
C LEU A 117 2.17 9.75 0.97
N ALA A 118 1.31 9.73 1.99
CA ALA A 118 0.49 10.86 2.29
C ALA A 118 1.28 12.03 2.93
N TYR A 119 2.41 11.77 3.60
CA TYR A 119 3.35 12.79 4.06
C TYR A 119 4.16 13.39 2.90
N ILE A 120 4.53 12.58 1.91
CA ILE A 120 5.13 13.06 0.64
C ILE A 120 4.14 14.01 -0.05
N LEU A 121 2.88 13.59 -0.21
CA LEU A 121 1.85 14.37 -0.90
C LEU A 121 1.50 15.69 -0.20
N THR A 122 1.79 15.81 1.10
CA THR A 122 1.59 17.04 1.88
C THR A 122 2.90 17.81 2.15
N GLY A 123 4.01 17.44 1.50
CA GLY A 123 5.26 18.20 1.53
C GLY A 123 6.13 18.02 2.78
N SER A 124 6.15 16.84 3.41
CA SER A 124 7.08 16.54 4.50
C SER A 124 8.49 16.24 3.97
N ASP A 125 9.50 16.82 4.62
CA ASP A 125 10.92 16.54 4.33
C ASP A 125 11.38 15.17 4.87
N ARG A 126 10.70 14.64 5.90
CA ARG A 126 11.02 13.35 6.53
C ARG A 126 9.78 12.45 6.57
N PRO A 127 9.25 12.03 5.41
CA PRO A 127 7.93 11.42 5.32
C PRO A 127 7.84 10.07 6.03
N LEU A 128 8.89 9.24 5.98
CA LEU A 128 8.92 7.96 6.68
C LEU A 128 9.00 8.14 8.20
N GLN A 129 9.86 9.05 8.69
CA GLN A 129 9.94 9.29 10.14
C GLN A 129 8.61 9.79 10.70
N ALA A 130 7.99 10.76 10.02
CA ALA A 130 6.66 11.26 10.40
C ALA A 130 5.61 10.15 10.39
N ALA A 131 5.66 9.24 9.41
CA ALA A 131 4.78 8.08 9.36
C ALA A 131 5.00 7.11 10.54
N LEU A 132 6.25 6.87 10.93
CA LEU A 132 6.58 6.00 12.08
C LEU A 132 6.16 6.65 13.41
N ASP A 133 6.34 7.96 13.56
CA ASP A 133 5.94 8.70 14.77
C ASP A 133 4.41 8.63 14.98
N ASP A 134 3.63 8.70 13.89
CA ASP A 134 2.16 8.63 13.90
C ASP A 134 1.58 7.22 14.09
N LEU A 135 2.39 6.17 14.01
CA LEU A 135 1.89 4.81 14.23
C LEU A 135 1.42 4.62 15.67
N PRO A 136 0.32 3.88 15.91
CA PRO A 136 -0.12 3.57 17.26
C PRO A 136 0.89 2.71 18.00
N ALA A 137 0.84 2.73 19.34
CA ALA A 137 1.66 1.87 20.20
C ALA A 137 1.42 0.37 19.97
N THR A 138 0.30 -0.01 19.36
CA THR A 138 0.00 -1.41 18.98
C THR A 138 0.77 -1.88 17.75
N ALA A 139 1.47 -1.00 17.03
CA ALA A 139 2.28 -1.38 15.90
C ALA A 139 3.45 -2.29 16.36
N PRO A 140 3.77 -3.38 15.63
CA PRO A 140 4.82 -4.30 16.02
C PRO A 140 6.17 -3.59 16.18
N GLN A 141 6.88 -3.85 17.28
CA GLN A 141 8.22 -3.29 17.50
C GLN A 141 9.20 -3.72 16.40
N GLU A 142 9.10 -4.95 15.91
CA GLU A 142 9.87 -5.45 14.76
C GLU A 142 9.70 -4.54 13.53
N LEU A 143 8.48 -4.15 13.19
CA LEU A 143 8.22 -3.26 12.06
C LEU A 143 8.93 -1.92 12.23
N ARG A 144 8.85 -1.31 13.42
CA ARG A 144 9.55 -0.06 13.71
C ARG A 144 11.06 -0.24 13.64
N HIS A 145 11.59 -1.26 14.31
CA HIS A 145 13.03 -1.55 14.36
C HIS A 145 13.66 -1.70 12.97
N HIS A 146 12.95 -2.32 12.04
CA HIS A 146 13.45 -2.53 10.67
C HIS A 146 13.30 -1.31 9.76
N LEU A 147 12.36 -0.40 10.04
CA LEU A 147 12.06 0.74 9.17
C LEU A 147 12.64 2.07 9.67
N ASP A 148 12.89 2.21 10.98
CA ASP A 148 13.48 3.41 11.58
C ASP A 148 14.86 3.78 11.00
N PRO A 149 15.76 2.81 10.70
CA PRO A 149 17.04 3.12 10.05
C PRO A 149 16.92 3.55 8.58
N VAL A 150 15.75 3.46 7.94
CA VAL A 150 15.58 3.77 6.52
C VAL A 150 15.27 5.26 6.33
N PRO A 151 15.88 5.95 5.35
CA PRO A 151 16.93 5.46 4.45
C PRO A 151 18.36 5.71 4.96
N ASP A 152 18.55 6.47 6.03
CA ASP A 152 19.83 7.13 6.33
C ASP A 152 20.86 6.23 7.05
N GLU A 153 20.41 5.22 7.78
CA GLU A 153 21.24 4.39 8.68
C GLU A 153 21.31 2.91 8.28
N ILE A 154 20.60 2.51 7.21
CA ILE A 154 20.61 1.14 6.70
C ILE A 154 21.84 0.87 5.81
N ASP A 155 22.49 -0.28 5.99
CA ASP A 155 23.47 -0.77 5.02
C ASP A 155 22.73 -1.27 3.77
N PRO A 156 23.00 -0.74 2.56
CA PRO A 156 22.32 -1.18 1.35
C PRO A 156 22.47 -2.68 1.07
N THR A 157 23.52 -3.32 1.59
CA THR A 157 23.73 -4.77 1.45
C THR A 157 22.81 -5.61 2.35
N ASP A 158 22.15 -5.00 3.34
CA ASP A 158 21.15 -5.63 4.22
C ASP A 158 19.73 -5.58 3.62
N ILE A 159 19.56 -4.97 2.45
CA ILE A 159 18.29 -4.91 1.74
C ILE A 159 18.10 -6.22 0.97
N VAL A 160 17.13 -7.03 1.42
CA VAL A 160 16.86 -8.34 0.83
C VAL A 160 15.41 -8.38 0.34
N PRO A 161 15.16 -8.16 -0.97
CA PRO A 161 13.82 -8.31 -1.53
C PRO A 161 13.28 -9.72 -1.28
N ALA A 162 12.15 -9.81 -0.60
CA ALA A 162 11.52 -11.07 -0.26
C ALA A 162 9.99 -10.93 -0.26
N ASN A 163 9.31 -12.07 -0.37
CA ASN A 163 7.87 -12.17 -0.11
C ASN A 163 7.56 -12.06 1.40
N ASP A 164 7.92 -10.91 1.96
CA ASP A 164 7.72 -10.48 3.31
C ASP A 164 7.42 -8.96 3.30
N ALA A 165 6.39 -8.57 4.04
CA ALA A 165 5.89 -7.21 4.08
C ALA A 165 6.92 -6.21 4.63
N VAL A 166 7.73 -6.60 5.62
CA VAL A 166 8.73 -5.73 6.23
C VAL A 166 9.88 -5.53 5.26
N GLU A 167 10.42 -6.62 4.71
CA GLU A 167 11.54 -6.54 3.75
C GLU A 167 11.16 -5.82 2.45
N THR A 168 9.93 -6.03 1.96
CA THR A 168 9.38 -5.26 0.82
C THR A 168 9.37 -3.77 1.12
N LEU A 169 8.90 -3.38 2.31
CA LEU A 169 8.85 -1.97 2.71
C LEU A 169 10.24 -1.39 2.85
N ARG A 170 11.18 -2.10 3.48
CA ARG A 170 12.57 -1.65 3.63
C ARG A 170 13.20 -1.34 2.27
N ALA A 171 13.14 -2.29 1.34
CA ALA A 171 13.68 -2.11 -0.01
C ALA A 171 13.00 -0.96 -0.76
N ALA A 172 11.67 -0.95 -0.78
CA ALA A 172 10.93 0.04 -1.55
C ALA A 172 11.04 1.46 -0.98
N LEU A 173 11.05 1.61 0.34
CA LEU A 173 11.26 2.89 1.00
C LEU A 173 12.70 3.38 0.78
N TYR A 174 13.70 2.49 0.86
CA TYR A 174 15.08 2.87 0.58
C TYR A 174 15.25 3.42 -0.84
N HIS A 175 14.92 2.63 -1.88
CA HIS A 175 15.07 3.10 -3.26
C HIS A 175 14.13 4.28 -3.58
N GLY A 176 12.88 4.21 -3.10
CA GLY A 176 11.87 5.22 -3.34
C GLY A 176 12.20 6.58 -2.71
N LEU A 177 12.91 6.63 -1.57
CA LEU A 177 13.26 7.86 -0.87
C LEU A 177 14.66 8.39 -1.22
N THR A 178 15.60 7.53 -1.65
CA THR A 178 17.00 7.93 -1.93
C THR A 178 17.28 8.29 -3.38
N ALA A 179 16.51 7.74 -4.33
CA ALA A 179 16.72 8.02 -5.75
C ALA A 179 16.46 9.50 -6.10
N SER A 180 17.11 9.96 -7.17
CA SER A 180 17.01 11.31 -7.73
C SER A 180 15.81 11.52 -8.65
N ASP A 181 15.29 10.44 -9.21
CA ASP A 181 14.22 10.42 -10.22
C ASP A 181 13.47 9.08 -10.18
N ALA A 182 12.28 9.05 -10.78
CA ALA A 182 11.38 7.91 -10.77
C ALA A 182 11.96 6.70 -11.52
N GLU A 183 12.64 6.93 -12.64
CA GLU A 183 13.27 5.86 -13.42
C GLU A 183 14.35 5.14 -12.60
N THR A 184 15.26 5.89 -11.98
CA THR A 184 16.32 5.34 -11.13
C THR A 184 15.73 4.59 -9.95
N ALA A 185 14.72 5.15 -9.27
CA ALA A 185 14.07 4.50 -8.13
C ALA A 185 13.56 3.10 -8.52
N ILE A 186 12.77 3.03 -9.60
CA ILE A 186 12.09 1.79 -10.02
C ILE A 186 13.11 0.79 -10.58
N VAL A 187 14.05 1.22 -11.43
CA VAL A 187 15.06 0.34 -12.03
C VAL A 187 15.95 -0.28 -10.97
N MET A 188 16.44 0.51 -10.01
CA MET A 188 17.27 -0.02 -8.92
C MET A 188 16.49 -1.06 -8.11
N ALA A 189 15.28 -0.72 -7.70
CA ALA A 189 14.45 -1.61 -6.90
C ALA A 189 14.10 -2.94 -7.60
N VAL A 190 13.87 -2.92 -8.91
CA VAL A 190 13.61 -4.14 -9.70
C VAL A 190 14.88 -4.96 -9.90
N ASN A 191 16.04 -4.31 -10.09
CA ASN A 191 17.32 -4.99 -10.33
C ASN A 191 17.89 -5.69 -9.10
N GLU A 192 17.42 -5.38 -7.88
CA GLU A 192 17.75 -6.15 -6.67
C GLU A 192 17.23 -7.61 -6.75
N GLY A 193 16.30 -7.90 -7.65
CA GLY A 193 15.75 -9.25 -7.83
C GLY A 193 14.82 -9.67 -6.70
N GLY A 194 14.76 -10.99 -6.42
CA GLY A 194 13.84 -11.54 -5.41
C GLY A 194 12.36 -11.34 -5.80
N ASP A 195 11.59 -10.70 -4.92
CA ASP A 195 10.19 -10.32 -5.14
C ASP A 195 10.10 -8.95 -5.87
N ALA A 196 10.74 -8.90 -7.04
CA ALA A 196 11.02 -7.67 -7.78
C ALA A 196 9.77 -6.96 -8.29
N ASP A 197 8.71 -7.69 -8.64
CA ASP A 197 7.43 -7.11 -9.07
C ASP A 197 6.75 -6.37 -7.92
N THR A 198 6.72 -6.97 -6.73
CA THR A 198 6.12 -6.34 -5.55
C THR A 198 6.94 -5.13 -5.08
N VAL A 199 8.26 -5.30 -4.97
CA VAL A 199 9.16 -4.19 -4.58
C VAL A 199 9.09 -3.06 -5.60
N GLY A 200 9.14 -3.37 -6.90
CA GLY A 200 9.00 -2.39 -7.98
C GLY A 200 7.65 -1.65 -7.93
N ALA A 201 6.54 -2.35 -7.65
CA ALA A 201 5.23 -1.73 -7.54
C ALA A 201 5.12 -0.75 -6.35
N VAL A 202 5.67 -1.13 -5.19
CA VAL A 202 5.67 -0.27 -3.99
C VAL A 202 6.62 0.92 -4.19
N THR A 203 7.81 0.70 -4.74
CA THR A 203 8.74 1.78 -5.09
C THR A 203 8.13 2.74 -6.10
N GLY A 204 7.43 2.22 -7.11
CA GLY A 204 6.73 3.04 -8.11
C GLY A 204 5.64 3.93 -7.51
N ALA A 205 4.91 3.44 -6.49
CA ALA A 205 3.97 4.28 -5.76
C ALA A 205 4.67 5.43 -5.01
N ILE A 206 5.81 5.15 -4.37
CA ILE A 206 6.61 6.15 -3.65
C ILE A 206 7.20 7.18 -4.62
N ALA A 207 7.84 6.72 -5.69
CA ALA A 207 8.39 7.55 -6.75
C ALA A 207 7.32 8.42 -7.41
N GLY A 208 6.15 7.85 -7.72
CA GLY A 208 5.02 8.59 -8.29
C GLY A 208 4.50 9.70 -7.37
N ALA A 209 4.48 9.47 -6.05
CA ALA A 209 4.13 10.51 -5.09
C ALA A 209 5.20 11.61 -4.98
N ARG A 210 6.49 11.27 -5.09
CA ARG A 210 7.62 12.23 -4.96
C ARG A 210 7.82 13.09 -6.21
N PHE A 211 7.86 12.45 -7.37
CA PHE A 211 8.28 13.08 -8.63
C PHE A 211 7.11 13.41 -9.56
N GLY A 212 5.94 12.80 -9.32
CA GLY A 212 4.77 12.94 -10.18
C GLY A 212 4.88 12.14 -11.49
N VAL A 213 3.77 12.09 -12.23
CA VAL A 213 3.68 11.31 -13.47
C VAL A 213 4.60 11.82 -14.58
N SER A 214 4.92 13.12 -14.59
CA SER A 214 5.78 13.73 -15.61
C SER A 214 7.23 13.26 -15.57
N ASP A 215 7.66 12.67 -14.46
CA ASP A 215 9.01 12.13 -14.29
C ASP A 215 9.10 10.66 -14.74
N VAL A 216 7.96 10.00 -14.92
CA VAL A 216 7.91 8.61 -15.40
C VAL A 216 8.15 8.61 -16.92
N PRO A 217 9.09 7.79 -17.44
CA PRO A 217 9.37 7.79 -18.87
C PRO A 217 8.16 7.42 -19.74
N ASP A 218 7.86 8.24 -20.74
CA ASP A 218 6.77 8.00 -21.71
C ASP A 218 6.83 6.61 -22.35
N ARG A 219 8.04 6.12 -22.61
CA ARG A 219 8.29 4.79 -23.19
C ARG A 219 7.79 3.64 -22.30
N TRP A 220 7.74 3.83 -20.98
CA TRP A 220 7.15 2.86 -20.06
C TRP A 220 5.64 3.03 -20.02
N VAL A 221 5.16 4.26 -19.84
CA VAL A 221 3.73 4.58 -19.76
C VAL A 221 2.98 4.05 -21.00
N ALA A 222 3.58 4.16 -22.20
CA ALA A 222 3.01 3.66 -23.45
C ALA A 222 2.80 2.14 -23.50
N THR A 223 3.46 1.37 -22.63
CA THR A 223 3.38 -0.11 -22.61
C THR A 223 2.51 -0.65 -21.48
N VAL A 224 2.09 0.20 -20.54
CA VAL A 224 1.29 -0.20 -19.37
C VAL A 224 -0.13 -0.56 -19.81
N GLU A 225 -0.53 -1.80 -19.51
CA GLU A 225 -1.93 -2.22 -19.68
C GLU A 225 -2.86 -1.40 -18.78
N TYR A 226 -4.08 -1.15 -19.27
CA TYR A 226 -5.09 -0.34 -18.55
C TYR A 226 -4.66 1.09 -18.23
N ARG A 227 -3.64 1.64 -18.91
CA ARG A 227 -3.14 3.02 -18.73
C ARG A 227 -4.27 4.05 -18.58
N THR A 228 -5.17 4.13 -19.56
CA THR A 228 -6.25 5.13 -19.56
C THR A 228 -7.14 5.01 -18.33
N GLU A 229 -7.42 3.79 -17.88
CA GLU A 229 -8.21 3.57 -16.66
C GLU A 229 -7.42 3.94 -15.41
N LEU A 230 -6.13 3.62 -15.35
CA LEU A 230 -5.26 3.99 -14.22
C LEU A 230 -5.15 5.51 -14.08
N GLU A 231 -4.99 6.24 -15.18
CA GLU A 231 -4.98 7.71 -15.22
C GLU A 231 -6.31 8.27 -14.69
N GLN A 232 -7.44 7.77 -15.19
CA GLN A 232 -8.78 8.19 -14.75
C GLN A 232 -9.01 7.91 -13.25
N LEU A 233 -8.65 6.73 -12.77
CA LEU A 233 -8.75 6.37 -11.35
C LEU A 233 -7.87 7.29 -10.50
N GLY A 234 -6.67 7.64 -10.96
CA GLY A 234 -5.78 8.58 -10.28
C GLY A 234 -6.41 9.96 -10.10
N GLU A 235 -6.98 10.53 -11.17
CA GLU A 235 -7.70 11.81 -11.13
C GLU A 235 -8.92 11.75 -10.21
N GLN A 236 -9.73 10.69 -10.31
CA GLN A 236 -10.93 10.51 -9.48
C GLN A 236 -10.58 10.38 -7.99
N LEU A 237 -9.53 9.64 -7.63
CA LEU A 237 -9.02 9.54 -6.27
C LEU A 237 -8.52 10.90 -5.74
N ALA A 238 -7.84 11.70 -6.59
CA ALA A 238 -7.40 13.03 -6.23
C ALA A 238 -8.58 13.99 -5.99
N ASN A 239 -9.67 13.86 -6.76
CA ASN A 239 -10.88 14.67 -6.56
C ASN A 239 -11.62 14.32 -5.27
N LEU A 240 -11.63 13.05 -4.85
CA LEU A 240 -12.18 12.66 -3.54
C LEU A 240 -11.47 13.38 -2.39
N ARG A 241 -10.15 13.59 -2.48
CA ARG A 241 -9.39 14.34 -1.48
C ARG A 241 -9.92 15.77 -1.32
N SER A 242 -10.15 16.48 -2.44
CA SER A 242 -10.65 17.86 -2.42
C SER A 242 -12.01 17.97 -1.73
N GLY A 243 -12.91 17.00 -1.96
CA GLY A 243 -14.21 16.95 -1.29
C GLY A 243 -14.13 16.69 0.22
N HIS A 244 -13.11 15.98 0.70
CA HIS A 244 -12.88 15.79 2.14
C HIS A 244 -12.29 17.04 2.81
N CYS A 245 -11.47 17.82 2.09
CA CYS A 245 -10.92 19.09 2.59
C CYS A 245 -12.03 20.14 2.78
N GLU A 246 -12.97 20.27 1.84
CA GLU A 246 -14.07 21.24 1.93
C GLU A 246 -15.06 20.90 3.07
N ALA A 247 -15.35 19.61 3.30
CA ALA A 247 -16.23 19.18 4.40
C ALA A 247 -15.61 19.31 5.81
N GLY A 248 -14.29 19.54 5.90
CA GLY A 248 -13.58 19.79 7.16
C GLY A 248 -13.69 21.22 7.66
N ASP A 249 -13.81 22.19 6.74
CA ASP A 249 -13.80 23.63 7.05
C ASP A 249 -15.17 24.13 7.54
N ASP A 250 -16.26 23.54 7.05
CA ASP A 250 -17.65 23.87 7.46
C ASP A 250 -17.98 23.51 8.93
N ARG A 251 -17.11 22.76 9.61
CA ARG A 251 -17.31 22.37 11.02
C ARG A 251 -16.70 23.35 12.02
N ASN A 252 -15.95 24.37 11.57
CA ASN A 252 -15.26 25.30 12.48
C ASN A 252 -15.92 26.69 12.59
N ASP A 253 -17.03 26.93 11.87
CA ASP A 253 -17.71 28.24 11.87
C ASP A 253 -19.06 28.24 12.60
N ARG A 254 -19.25 27.28 13.53
CA ARG A 254 -20.38 27.25 14.47
C ARG A 254 -19.87 27.06 15.89
N SER A 255 -19.34 28.11 16.49
CA SER A 255 -19.08 28.23 17.94
C SER A 255 -19.30 29.65 18.40
#